data_AF-A0A359BEK6-F1
#
_entry.id   AF-A0A359BEK6-F1
#
_cell.length_a   1.000
_cell.length_b   1.000
_cell.length_c   1.000
_cell.angle_alpha   90.00
_cell.angle_beta   90.00
_cell.angle_gamma   90.00
#
_symmetry.space_group_name_H-M   'P 1'
#
loop_
_entity.id
_entity.type
_entity.pdbx_description
1 polymer ?
#
loop_
_entity_poly.entity_id
_entity_poly.type
_entity_poly.pdbx_seq_one_letter_code
_entity_poly.pdbx_strand_id
1 'polypeptide(L)'
;PFVPCTPLGCLKLLKSVDPNITGKNAVVIGRSNIVGRPMAALLLNESATVAIAHSNTKDLPALCRQADILVAAVGRPEMIKADWIKPGA
;
A
#
# COMPACT_ATOMS: atom_id res chain seq x y z
N PRO A 1 6.12 -13.84 -15.80
CA PRO A 1 6.69 -12.48 -15.60
C PRO A 1 7.51 -12.47 -14.31
N PHE A 2 8.64 -11.76 -14.27
CA PHE A 2 9.44 -11.62 -13.06
C PHE A 2 8.75 -10.64 -12.09
N VAL A 3 8.41 -11.08 -10.89
CA VAL A 3 7.74 -10.25 -9.88
C VAL A 3 8.78 -9.87 -8.81
N PRO A 4 8.93 -8.58 -8.46
CA PRO A 4 9.91 -8.18 -7.44
C PRO A 4 9.63 -8.84 -6.08
N CYS A 5 10.70 -9.23 -5.39
CA CYS A 5 10.61 -10.06 -4.19
C CYS A 5 9.89 -9.39 -3.02
N THR A 6 10.20 -8.12 -2.73
CA THR A 6 9.56 -7.36 -1.63
C THR A 6 8.05 -7.25 -1.79
N PRO A 7 7.50 -6.70 -2.90
CA PRO A 7 6.04 -6.58 -3.03
C PRO A 7 5.34 -7.95 -3.07
N LEU A 8 5.96 -8.98 -3.67
CA LEU A 8 5.41 -10.33 -3.64
C LEU A 8 5.38 -10.93 -2.22
N GLY A 9 6.45 -10.74 -1.46
CA GLY A 9 6.52 -11.18 -0.06
C GLY A 9 5.49 -10.47 0.81
N CYS A 10 5.38 -9.15 0.69
CA CYS A 10 4.37 -8.36 1.39
C CYS A 10 2.95 -8.81 1.03
N LEU A 11 2.66 -9.10 -0.25
CA LEU A 11 1.36 -9.60 -0.66
C LEU A 11 1.03 -10.95 -0.03
N LYS A 12 2.00 -11.88 0.00
CA LYS A 12 1.82 -13.18 0.64
C LYS A 12 1.55 -13.06 2.14
N LEU A 13 2.26 -12.16 2.82
CA LEU A 13 2.03 -11.87 4.24
C LEU A 13 0.63 -11.27 4.45
N LEU A 14 0.24 -10.29 3.65
CA LEU A 14 -1.10 -9.70 3.70
C LEU A 14 -2.19 -10.77 3.51
N LYS A 15 -2.07 -11.63 2.50
CA LYS A 15 -3.05 -12.70 2.24
C LYS A 15 -3.09 -13.80 3.31
N SER A 16 -2.06 -13.88 4.16
CA SER A 16 -2.06 -14.81 5.29
C SER A 16 -2.91 -14.32 6.47
N VAL A 17 -3.11 -13.00 6.60
CA VAL A 17 -3.95 -12.39 7.64
C VAL A 17 -5.33 -11.99 7.12
N ASP A 18 -5.41 -11.64 5.84
CA ASP A 18 -6.64 -11.31 5.15
C ASP A 18 -6.68 -11.98 3.77
N PRO A 19 -7.29 -13.17 3.66
CA PRO A 19 -7.30 -13.95 2.42
C PRO A 19 -8.04 -13.28 1.26
N ASN A 20 -8.95 -12.33 1.53
CA ASN A 20 -9.77 -11.68 0.50
C ASN A 20 -9.74 -10.15 0.63
N ILE A 21 -8.88 -9.53 -0.18
CA ILE A 21 -8.72 -8.08 -0.24
C ILE A 21 -9.53 -7.43 -1.39
N THR A 22 -10.42 -8.18 -2.04
CA THR A 22 -11.26 -7.67 -3.13
C THR A 22 -12.09 -6.48 -2.66
N GLY A 23 -12.05 -5.38 -3.42
CA GLY A 23 -12.81 -4.16 -3.15
C GLY A 23 -12.25 -3.28 -2.03
N LYS A 24 -11.21 -3.71 -1.31
CA LYS A 24 -10.56 -2.90 -0.28
C LYS A 24 -9.82 -1.71 -0.88
N ASN A 25 -9.81 -0.59 -0.17
CA ASN A 25 -9.04 0.58 -0.53
C ASN A 25 -7.58 0.42 -0.06
N ALA A 26 -6.67 0.22 -1.00
CA ALA A 26 -5.24 0.15 -0.72
C ALA A 26 -4.52 1.45 -1.10
N VAL A 27 -3.74 2.00 -0.18
CA VAL A 27 -2.89 3.17 -0.42
C VAL A 27 -1.43 2.75 -0.36
N VAL A 28 -0.71 2.92 -1.47
CA VAL A 28 0.74 2.66 -1.55
C VAL A 28 1.49 3.99 -1.56
N ILE A 29 2.23 4.28 -0.50
CA ILE A 29 3.02 5.51 -0.38
C ILE A 29 4.45 5.23 -0.82
N GLY A 30 4.82 5.80 -1.97
CA GLY A 30 6.08 5.54 -2.64
C GLY A 30 5.85 4.90 -4.01
N ARG A 31 6.59 5.37 -5.02
CA ARG A 31 6.41 4.98 -6.43
C ARG A 31 7.71 4.51 -7.10
N SER A 32 8.62 3.93 -6.32
CA SER A 32 9.86 3.34 -6.82
C SER A 32 9.57 2.19 -7.80
N ASN A 33 10.51 1.90 -8.70
CA ASN A 33 10.39 0.78 -9.65
C ASN A 33 10.47 -0.60 -8.97
N ILE A 34 11.13 -0.71 -7.81
CA ILE A 34 11.39 -2.00 -7.16
C ILE A 34 10.34 -2.39 -6.10
N VAL A 35 9.64 -1.43 -5.50
CA VAL A 35 8.63 -1.69 -4.45
C VAL A 35 7.27 -1.06 -4.77
N GLY A 36 7.17 0.28 -4.76
CA GLY A 36 5.87 0.97 -4.83
C GLY A 36 5.00 0.63 -6.05
N ARG A 37 5.52 0.83 -7.26
CA ARG A 37 4.80 0.52 -8.51
C ARG A 37 4.43 -0.97 -8.64
N PRO A 38 5.35 -1.93 -8.43
CA PRO A 38 4.99 -3.35 -8.50
C PRO A 38 4.01 -3.76 -7.39
N MET A 39 4.10 -3.19 -6.17
CA MET A 39 3.12 -3.45 -5.12
C MET A 39 1.72 -3.02 -5.53
N ALA A 40 1.59 -1.82 -6.10
CA ALA A 40 0.30 -1.31 -6.57
C ALA A 40 -0.31 -2.21 -7.66
N ALA A 41 0.50 -2.68 -8.61
CA ALA A 41 0.05 -3.60 -9.65
C ALA A 41 -0.40 -4.95 -9.07
N LEU A 42 0.32 -5.48 -8.07
CA LEU A 42 -0.06 -6.72 -7.40
C LEU A 42 -1.38 -6.60 -6.64
N LEU A 43 -1.60 -5.50 -5.92
CA LEU A 43 -2.86 -5.25 -5.21
C LEU A 43 -4.03 -5.07 -6.18
N LEU A 44 -3.79 -4.40 -7.31
CA LEU A 44 -4.78 -4.26 -8.37
C LEU A 44 -5.16 -5.62 -8.98
N ASN A 45 -4.19 -6.52 -9.19
CA ASN A 45 -4.46 -7.88 -9.68
C ASN A 45 -5.29 -8.72 -8.69
N GLU A 46 -5.24 -8.39 -7.40
CA GLU A 46 -6.09 -8.98 -6.35
C GLU A 46 -7.42 -8.22 -6.18
N SER A 47 -7.79 -7.38 -7.16
CA SER A 47 -9.05 -6.63 -7.20
C SER A 47 -9.25 -5.61 -6.07
N ALA A 48 -8.17 -5.10 -5.48
CA ALA A 48 -8.23 -3.95 -4.58
C ALA A 48 -8.36 -2.63 -5.37
N THR A 49 -9.00 -1.62 -4.78
CA THR A 49 -8.97 -0.24 -5.28
C THR A 49 -7.66 0.40 -4.84
N VAL A 50 -6.77 0.76 -5.78
CA VAL A 50 -5.40 1.20 -5.43
C VAL A 50 -5.17 2.68 -5.70
N ALA A 51 -4.72 3.42 -4.69
CA ALA A 51 -4.18 4.76 -4.83
C ALA A 51 -2.65 4.74 -4.61
N ILE A 52 -1.89 5.38 -5.51
CA ILE A 52 -0.44 5.53 -5.38
C ILE A 52 -0.12 6.96 -4.94
N ALA A 53 0.48 7.10 -3.77
CA ALA A 53 0.90 8.36 -3.20
C ALA A 53 2.43 8.55 -3.24
N HIS A 54 2.88 9.80 -3.15
CA HIS A 54 4.30 10.17 -3.15
C HIS A 54 4.50 11.57 -2.55
N SER A 55 5.73 12.08 -2.60
CA SER A 55 6.13 13.38 -2.03
C SER A 55 5.31 14.60 -2.48
N ASN A 56 4.61 14.51 -3.61
CA ASN A 56 3.83 15.61 -4.18
C ASN A 56 2.32 15.36 -4.05
N THR A 57 1.91 14.29 -3.38
CA THR A 57 0.51 14.01 -3.07
C THR A 57 0.01 15.06 -2.08
N LYS A 58 -1.07 15.75 -2.45
CA LYS A 58 -1.75 16.70 -1.58
C LYS A 58 -2.50 15.93 -0.49
N ASP A 59 -2.43 16.45 0.73
CA ASP A 59 -3.10 15.89 1.92
C ASP A 59 -2.91 14.37 2.07
N LEU A 60 -1.64 13.96 2.10
CA LEU A 60 -1.28 12.56 2.33
C LEU A 60 -1.93 11.96 3.59
N PRO A 61 -2.03 12.66 4.74
CA PRO A 61 -2.72 12.13 5.92
C PRO A 61 -4.19 11.77 5.65
N ALA A 62 -4.96 12.63 4.98
CA ALA A 62 -6.36 12.34 4.69
C ALA A 62 -6.53 11.15 3.75
N LEU A 63 -5.64 10.98 2.77
CA LEU A 63 -5.64 9.80 1.90
C LEU A 63 -5.34 8.52 2.69
N CYS A 64 -4.37 8.54 3.60
CA CYS A 64 -4.00 7.38 4.42
C CYS A 64 -5.15 6.91 5.31
N ARG A 65 -5.94 7.84 5.88
CA ARG A 65 -7.08 7.52 6.75
C ARG A 65 -8.23 6.81 6.03
N GLN A 66 -8.23 6.79 4.70
CA GLN A 66 -9.22 6.07 3.89
C GLN A 66 -8.79 4.64 3.56
N ALA A 67 -7.53 4.29 3.81
CA ALA A 67 -6.95 3.02 3.42
C ALA A 67 -7.40 1.90 4.36
N ASP A 68 -7.97 0.84 3.80
CA ASP A 68 -8.10 -0.46 4.48
C ASP A 68 -6.77 -1.22 4.49
N ILE A 69 -5.88 -0.91 3.54
CA ILE A 69 -4.53 -1.46 3.44
C ILE A 69 -3.56 -0.31 3.17
N LEU A 70 -2.62 -0.06 4.08
CA LEU A 70 -1.62 1.01 3.94
C LEU A 70 -0.21 0.42 3.75
N VAL A 71 0.41 0.67 2.58
CA VAL A 71 1.79 0.25 2.31
C VAL A 71 2.72 1.45 2.35
N ALA A 72 3.61 1.50 3.34
CA ALA A 72 4.64 2.53 3.46
C ALA A 72 5.96 2.11 2.78
N ALA A 73 6.24 2.65 1.60
CA ALA A 73 7.44 2.38 0.79
C ALA A 73 8.26 3.67 0.53
N VAL A 74 8.49 4.46 1.60
CA VAL A 74 9.03 5.83 1.51
C VAL A 74 10.51 6.01 1.89
N GLY A 75 11.13 5.01 2.52
CA GLY A 75 12.55 5.08 2.93
C GLY A 75 12.86 6.20 3.93
N ARG A 76 11.87 6.64 4.71
CA ARG A 76 12.00 7.68 5.74
C ARG A 76 11.48 7.16 7.08
N PRO A 77 12.31 7.11 8.13
CA PRO A 77 11.89 6.68 9.45
C PRO A 77 10.67 7.46 9.94
N GLU A 78 9.70 6.75 10.51
CA GLU A 78 8.53 7.31 11.21
C GLU A 78 7.73 8.36 10.42
N MET A 79 7.81 8.36 9.09
CA MET A 79 7.09 9.32 8.26
C MET A 79 5.57 9.16 8.41
N ILE A 80 5.09 7.93 8.52
CA ILE A 80 3.68 7.63 8.71
C ILE A 80 3.38 7.69 10.20
N LYS A 81 2.39 8.51 10.57
CA LYS A 81 2.00 8.73 11.96
C LYS A 81 0.77 7.89 12.30
N ALA A 82 0.62 7.56 13.59
CA ALA A 82 -0.46 6.71 14.06
C ALA A 82 -1.85 7.27 13.71
N ASP A 83 -2.02 8.59 13.76
CA ASP A 83 -3.27 9.28 13.44
C ASP A 83 -3.60 9.28 11.93
N TRP A 84 -2.70 8.78 11.07
CA TRP A 84 -2.95 8.61 9.64
C TRP A 84 -3.55 7.24 9.32
N ILE A 85 -3.50 6.30 10.27
CA ILE A 85 -3.91 4.92 10.07
C ILE A 85 -5.39 4.81 10.42
N LYS A 86 -6.18 4.29 9.47
CA LYS A 86 -7.60 3.98 9.70
C LYS A 86 -7.70 2.91 10.81
N PRO A 87 -8.57 3.07 11.82
CA PRO A 87 -8.80 2.00 12.78
C PRO A 87 -9.25 0.70 12.09
N GLY A 88 -8.53 -0.39 12.35
CA GLY A 88 -8.79 -1.69 11.74
C GLY A 88 -8.15 -1.93 10.36
N ALA A 89 -7.31 -1.02 9.89
CA ALA A 89 -6.38 -1.26 8.79
C ALA A 89 -5.17 -2.12 9.20
#